data_AF-A0A0E0E866-F1
#
_entry.id   AF-A0A0E0E866-F1
#
_cell.length_a   1.000
_cell.length_b   1.000
_cell.length_c   1.000
_cell.angle_alpha   90.00
_cell.angle_beta   90.00
_cell.angle_gamma   90.00
#
_symmetry.space_group_name_H-M   'P 1'
#
loop_
_entity.id
_entity.type
_entity.pdbx_description
1 polymer ?
#
loop_
_entity_poly.entity_id
_entity_poly.type
_entity_poly.pdbx_seq_one_letter_code
_entity_poly.pdbx_strand_id
1 'polypeptide(L)'
;MELQLARQTRRPHIQKRPVLGTQNYMPDCLIHVNVFLKGHGASTLAIRADNVYLVGFKTQGALWYVFKNRKNLIPGATALKFDDHYHSLTGRSYEDLQGVVVGKKSAQEALSILANYKQDGSIPVQEIKRALTVFVLMVCEAGRLVPIRTDVIAAWDQQDGGKVGKVAVDLTVKWKDISCALLIWDKTHKWGTISEAKKIKDFGVPEMKSPETAAANVYLILKARECSVPY
;
A
#
# COMPACT_ATOMS: atom_id res chain seq x y z
N MET A 1 30.86 -7.22 -38.63
CA MET A 1 30.55 -6.14 -37.66
C MET A 1 29.37 -6.63 -36.83
N GLU A 2 29.65 -7.38 -35.77
CA GLU A 2 28.62 -7.93 -34.88
C GLU A 2 27.99 -6.79 -34.06
N LEU A 3 26.68 -6.58 -34.25
CA LEU A 3 25.87 -5.78 -33.36
C LEU A 3 25.77 -6.53 -32.03
N GLN A 4 26.52 -6.06 -31.04
CA GLN A 4 26.52 -6.59 -29.68
C GLN A 4 25.14 -6.42 -29.05
N LEU A 5 24.30 -7.47 -29.14
CA LEU A 5 23.02 -7.57 -28.45
C LEU A 5 23.26 -7.58 -26.94
N ALA A 6 22.73 -6.56 -26.28
CA ALA A 6 22.66 -6.37 -24.83
C ALA A 6 24.02 -6.28 -24.09
N ARG A 7 24.40 -5.05 -23.73
CA ARG A 7 25.24 -4.81 -22.54
C ARG A 7 24.52 -5.47 -21.35
N GLN A 8 25.10 -6.53 -20.79
CA GLN A 8 24.77 -6.97 -19.43
C GLN A 8 25.02 -5.79 -18.49
N THR A 9 23.94 -5.13 -18.07
CA THR A 9 24.06 -4.00 -17.17
C THR A 9 24.38 -4.52 -15.76
N ARG A 10 25.59 -4.24 -15.25
CA ARG A 10 25.99 -4.39 -13.83
C ARG A 10 25.22 -3.41 -12.93
N ARG A 11 23.90 -3.33 -13.07
CA ARG A 11 23.06 -2.32 -12.40
C ARG A 11 22.54 -2.89 -11.07
N PRO A 12 22.72 -2.20 -9.93
CA PRO A 12 22.37 -2.69 -8.61
C PRO A 12 20.86 -2.95 -8.45
N HIS A 13 20.49 -3.79 -7.48
CA HIS A 13 19.11 -4.29 -7.25
C HIS A 13 18.02 -3.22 -7.16
N ILE A 14 18.38 -1.98 -6.79
CA ILE A 14 17.46 -0.83 -6.66
C ILE A 14 16.90 -0.40 -8.02
N GLN A 15 17.68 -0.53 -9.10
CA GLN A 15 17.25 -0.11 -10.44
C GLN A 15 16.23 -1.07 -11.08
N LYS A 16 15.89 -2.18 -10.41
CA LYS A 16 14.80 -3.08 -10.80
C LYS A 16 13.46 -2.74 -10.13
N ARG A 17 13.41 -1.75 -9.24
CA ARG A 17 12.19 -1.34 -8.53
C ARG A 17 11.56 -0.12 -9.22
N PRO A 18 10.26 -0.15 -9.55
CA PRO A 18 9.59 1.03 -10.07
C PRO A 18 9.60 2.18 -9.05
N VAL A 19 9.94 3.38 -9.50
CA VAL A 19 9.81 4.62 -8.74
C VAL A 19 8.49 5.29 -9.15
N LEU A 20 7.66 5.63 -8.17
CA LEU A 20 6.38 6.29 -8.41
C LEU A 20 6.57 7.74 -8.86
N GLY A 21 5.50 8.33 -9.42
CA GLY A 21 5.44 9.78 -9.65
C GLY A 21 5.65 10.57 -8.36
N THR A 22 6.07 11.84 -8.49
CA THR A 22 6.28 12.71 -7.34
C THR A 22 5.00 12.84 -6.53
N GLN A 23 5.08 12.61 -5.23
CA GLN A 23 3.92 12.75 -4.36
C GLN A 23 3.49 14.22 -4.28
N ASN A 24 2.28 14.51 -4.71
CA ASN A 24 1.72 15.86 -4.71
C ASN A 24 0.58 15.99 -3.70
N TYR A 25 0.10 17.21 -3.42
CA TYR A 25 -1.10 17.35 -2.58
C TYR A 25 -2.32 16.72 -3.30
N MET A 26 -2.55 17.15 -4.54
CA MET A 26 -3.43 16.50 -5.51
C MET A 26 -2.60 15.54 -6.36
N PRO A 27 -2.97 14.24 -6.46
CA PRO A 27 -2.29 13.32 -7.37
C PRO A 27 -2.65 13.66 -8.82
N ASP A 28 -1.73 13.40 -9.76
CA ASP A 28 -1.98 13.64 -11.18
C ASP A 28 -3.12 12.74 -11.71
N CYS A 29 -3.26 11.54 -11.15
CA CYS A 29 -4.35 10.63 -11.46
C CYS A 29 -4.66 9.65 -10.33
N LEU A 30 -5.83 9.01 -10.44
CA LEU A 30 -6.24 7.88 -9.62
C LEU A 30 -6.24 6.61 -10.48
N ILE A 31 -5.74 5.52 -9.90
CA ILE A 31 -5.85 4.17 -10.43
C ILE A 31 -7.16 3.58 -9.89
N HIS A 32 -8.00 3.10 -10.80
CA HIS A 32 -9.25 2.43 -10.45
C HIS A 32 -9.07 0.91 -10.56
N VAL A 33 -9.19 0.21 -9.43
CA VAL A 33 -9.10 -1.26 -9.37
C VAL A 33 -10.50 -1.83 -9.20
N ASN A 34 -11.01 -2.49 -10.23
CA ASN A 34 -12.31 -3.16 -10.18
C ASN A 34 -12.15 -4.51 -9.50
N VAL A 35 -12.88 -4.71 -8.40
CA VAL A 35 -12.95 -5.97 -7.67
C VAL A 35 -14.38 -6.50 -7.82
N PHE A 36 -14.53 -7.72 -8.32
CA PHE A 36 -15.84 -8.31 -8.57
C PHE A 36 -15.81 -9.81 -8.30
N LEU A 37 -16.94 -10.32 -7.82
CA LEU A 37 -17.16 -11.74 -7.69
C LEU A 37 -18.66 -12.03 -7.79
N LYS A 38 -19.02 -13.03 -8.60
CA LYS A 38 -20.40 -13.50 -8.72
C LYS A 38 -20.93 -13.91 -7.36
N GLY A 39 -22.10 -13.38 -6.98
CA GLY A 39 -22.73 -13.61 -5.68
C GLY A 39 -22.29 -12.65 -4.55
N HIS A 40 -21.19 -11.90 -4.73
CA HIS A 40 -20.68 -10.96 -3.73
C HIS A 40 -20.73 -9.49 -4.18
N GLY A 41 -21.01 -9.25 -5.47
CA GLY A 41 -21.16 -7.92 -6.04
C GLY A 41 -19.89 -7.40 -6.70
N ALA A 42 -19.86 -6.09 -6.93
CA ALA A 42 -18.73 -5.39 -7.53
C ALA A 42 -18.47 -4.06 -6.79
N SER A 43 -17.19 -3.73 -6.66
CA SER A 43 -16.73 -2.46 -6.11
C SER A 43 -15.49 -1.99 -6.87
N THR A 44 -15.32 -0.68 -7.00
CA THR A 44 -14.10 -0.09 -7.57
C THR A 44 -13.32 0.61 -6.48
N LEU A 45 -12.07 0.23 -6.24
CA LEU A 45 -11.17 0.96 -5.36
C LEU A 45 -10.52 2.11 -6.12
N ALA A 46 -10.49 3.31 -5.53
CA ALA A 46 -9.74 4.44 -6.06
C ALA A 46 -8.44 4.61 -5.28
N ILE A 47 -7.30 4.49 -5.96
CA ILE A 47 -5.96 4.50 -5.37
C ILE A 47 -5.14 5.61 -6.02
N ARG A 48 -4.37 6.38 -5.25
CA ARG A 48 -3.49 7.41 -5.84
C ARG A 48 -2.32 6.77 -6.60
N ALA A 49 -2.01 7.26 -7.79
CA ALA A 49 -0.89 6.73 -8.56
C ALA A 49 0.50 7.10 -7.98
N ASP A 50 0.59 8.20 -7.23
CA ASP A 50 1.85 8.75 -6.73
C ASP A 50 2.32 8.15 -5.39
N ASN A 51 1.42 7.53 -4.63
CA ASN A 51 1.76 6.89 -3.35
C ASN A 51 0.99 5.59 -3.06
N VAL A 52 0.12 5.14 -3.97
CA VAL A 52 -0.67 3.90 -3.82
C VAL A 52 -1.59 3.94 -2.59
N TYR A 53 -2.00 5.12 -2.10
CA TYR A 53 -2.94 5.21 -0.97
C TYR A 53 -4.36 5.05 -1.47
N LEU A 54 -5.16 4.24 -0.76
CA LEU A 54 -6.59 4.14 -0.99
C LEU A 54 -7.26 5.47 -0.63
N VAL A 55 -8.05 6.01 -1.56
CA VAL A 55 -8.78 7.28 -1.42
C VAL A 55 -10.23 7.02 -1.04
N GLY A 56 -10.81 5.97 -1.60
CA GLY A 56 -12.23 5.69 -1.51
C GLY A 56 -12.61 4.50 -2.38
N PHE A 57 -13.91 4.29 -2.54
CA PHE A 57 -14.44 3.20 -3.34
C PHE A 57 -15.79 3.57 -3.97
N LYS A 58 -16.12 2.89 -5.07
CA LYS A 58 -17.41 2.95 -5.74
C LYS A 58 -18.20 1.70 -5.42
N THR A 59 -19.45 1.85 -5.00
CA THR A 59 -20.35 0.72 -4.74
C THR A 59 -20.91 0.13 -6.03
N GLN A 60 -21.58 -1.02 -5.93
CA GLN A 60 -22.30 -1.62 -7.05
C GLN A 60 -23.44 -0.71 -7.55
N GLY A 61 -24.06 0.07 -6.66
CA GLY A 61 -25.06 1.10 -7.01
C GLY A 61 -24.47 2.37 -7.63
N ALA A 62 -23.19 2.33 -8.03
CA ALA A 62 -22.45 3.41 -8.66
C ALA A 62 -22.23 4.68 -7.82
N LEU A 63 -22.39 4.60 -6.49
CA LEU A 63 -22.10 5.69 -5.58
C LEU A 63 -20.63 5.68 -5.17
N TRP A 64 -19.97 6.85 -5.21
CA TRP A 64 -18.62 7.02 -4.71
C TRP A 64 -18.62 7.43 -3.24
N TYR A 65 -17.79 6.75 -2.45
CA TYR A 65 -17.45 7.12 -1.08
C TYR A 65 -15.97 7.40 -0.97
N VAL A 66 -15.61 8.39 -0.17
CA VAL A 66 -14.24 8.87 -0.02
C VAL A 66 -13.91 9.09 1.46
N PHE A 67 -12.68 8.83 1.88
CA PHE A 67 -12.26 9.15 3.25
C PHE A 67 -12.46 10.64 3.56
N LYS A 68 -12.78 10.96 4.81
CA LYS A 68 -13.09 12.34 5.24
C LYS A 68 -11.98 13.33 4.87
N ASN A 69 -10.74 12.99 5.19
CA ASN A 69 -9.54 13.77 4.84
C ASN A 69 -9.17 13.75 3.34
N ARG A 70 -9.94 13.06 2.50
CA ARG A 70 -9.72 12.95 1.03
C ARG A 70 -10.89 13.48 0.20
N LYS A 71 -11.87 14.15 0.81
CA LYS A 71 -13.14 14.58 0.19
C LYS A 71 -13.03 15.32 -1.16
N ASN A 72 -11.90 15.95 -1.45
CA ASN A 72 -11.68 16.72 -2.68
C ASN A 72 -11.06 15.90 -3.83
N LEU A 73 -10.76 14.61 -3.63
CA LEU A 73 -10.05 13.79 -4.63
C LEU A 73 -10.97 13.12 -5.65
N ILE A 74 -12.26 12.96 -5.35
CA ILE A 74 -13.25 12.36 -6.28
C ILE A 74 -14.46 13.31 -6.34
N PRO A 75 -14.69 14.00 -7.47
CA PRO A 75 -15.84 14.88 -7.63
C PRO A 75 -17.18 14.17 -7.38
N GLY A 76 -18.05 14.79 -6.58
CA GLY A 76 -19.38 14.26 -6.27
C GLY A 76 -19.40 13.05 -5.32
N ALA A 77 -18.25 12.64 -4.75
CA ALA A 77 -18.20 11.55 -3.78
C ALA A 77 -18.74 11.97 -2.40
N THR A 78 -19.39 11.02 -1.73
CA THR A 78 -19.85 11.19 -0.34
C THR A 78 -18.71 10.92 0.63
N ALA A 79 -18.41 11.88 1.50
CA ALA A 79 -17.39 11.71 2.52
C ALA A 79 -17.83 10.74 3.62
N LEU A 80 -17.02 9.72 3.87
CA LEU A 80 -17.11 8.86 5.04
C LEU A 80 -16.88 9.69 6.32
N LYS A 81 -17.33 9.17 7.46
CA LYS A 81 -17.20 9.84 8.77
C LYS A 81 -15.85 9.57 9.46
N PHE A 82 -14.88 9.01 8.76
CA PHE A 82 -13.57 8.63 9.29
C PHE A 82 -12.47 8.82 8.23
N ASP A 83 -11.23 8.92 8.70
CA ASP A 83 -10.02 9.19 7.89
C ASP A 83 -9.32 7.89 7.44
N ASP A 84 -8.35 8.03 6.54
CA ASP A 84 -7.63 6.92 5.90
C ASP A 84 -6.44 6.35 6.69
N HIS A 85 -6.01 6.99 7.76
CA HIS A 85 -4.85 6.53 8.55
C HIS A 85 -5.21 5.32 9.44
N TYR A 86 -4.22 4.49 9.77
CA TYR A 86 -4.46 3.24 10.48
C TYR A 86 -5.19 3.42 11.82
N HIS A 87 -4.84 4.41 12.64
CA HIS A 87 -5.58 4.69 13.89
C HIS A 87 -7.09 4.89 13.65
N SER A 88 -7.47 5.57 12.55
CA SER A 88 -8.88 5.77 12.20
C SER A 88 -9.54 4.47 11.71
N LEU A 89 -8.81 3.65 10.95
CA LEU A 89 -9.31 2.38 10.41
C LEU A 89 -9.40 1.27 11.47
N THR A 90 -8.39 1.10 12.31
CA THR A 90 -8.29 0.04 13.31
C THR A 90 -8.84 0.45 14.67
N GLY A 91 -8.95 1.75 14.93
CA GLY A 91 -9.36 2.32 16.22
C GLY A 91 -8.22 2.50 17.21
N ARG A 92 -6.99 2.03 16.93
CA ARG A 92 -5.83 2.22 17.81
C ARG A 92 -4.55 2.55 17.05
N SER A 93 -3.93 1.61 16.36
CA SER A 93 -2.62 1.86 15.74
C SER A 93 -2.34 0.96 14.55
N TYR A 94 -1.17 1.10 13.93
CA TYR A 94 -0.77 0.30 12.77
C TYR A 94 -0.47 -1.16 13.18
N GLU A 95 -0.09 -1.41 14.43
CA GLU A 95 0.20 -2.72 14.96
C GLU A 95 -1.02 -3.66 14.92
N ASP A 96 -2.23 -3.09 14.99
CA ASP A 96 -3.49 -3.82 14.88
C ASP A 96 -3.71 -4.45 13.50
N LEU A 97 -2.94 -4.05 12.48
CA LEU A 97 -2.95 -4.72 11.19
C LEU A 97 -2.57 -6.21 11.29
N GLN A 98 -1.81 -6.61 12.32
CA GLN A 98 -1.50 -8.02 12.60
C GLN A 98 -2.75 -8.85 12.93
N GLY A 99 -3.81 -8.21 13.42
CA GLY A 99 -5.09 -8.85 13.73
C GLY A 99 -5.96 -9.09 12.50
N VAL A 100 -5.64 -8.47 11.36
CA VAL A 100 -6.47 -8.51 10.16
C VAL A 100 -6.22 -9.80 9.40
N VAL A 101 -7.29 -10.55 9.16
CA VAL A 101 -7.25 -11.76 8.32
C VAL A 101 -7.25 -11.35 6.85
N VAL A 102 -6.23 -11.78 6.12
CA VAL A 102 -6.09 -11.64 4.67
C VAL A 102 -6.30 -12.99 3.99
N GLY A 103 -6.75 -12.97 2.74
CA GLY A 103 -6.98 -14.17 1.95
C GLY A 103 -8.26 -14.04 1.12
N LYS A 104 -8.56 -15.07 0.33
CA LYS A 104 -9.69 -15.03 -0.59
C LYS A 104 -11.02 -14.81 0.13
N LYS A 105 -11.29 -15.55 1.22
CA LYS A 105 -12.55 -15.42 1.98
C LYS A 105 -12.75 -14.03 2.55
N SER A 106 -11.74 -13.45 3.21
CA SER A 106 -11.87 -12.10 3.79
C SER A 106 -11.99 -11.02 2.71
N ALA A 107 -11.38 -11.20 1.53
CA ALA A 107 -11.61 -10.31 0.38
C ALA A 107 -13.05 -10.41 -0.17
N GLN A 108 -13.64 -11.60 -0.18
CA GLN A 108 -15.05 -11.80 -0.59
C GLN A 108 -16.02 -11.11 0.38
N GLU A 109 -15.83 -11.30 1.68
CA GLU A 109 -16.62 -10.65 2.73
C GLU A 109 -16.47 -9.12 2.66
N ALA A 110 -15.24 -8.62 2.53
CA ALA A 110 -14.97 -7.19 2.36
C ALA A 110 -15.62 -6.63 1.10
N LEU A 111 -15.56 -7.35 -0.03
CA LEU A 111 -16.23 -6.96 -1.27
C LEU A 111 -17.74 -6.82 -1.09
N SER A 112 -18.39 -7.80 -0.44
CA SER A 112 -19.84 -7.74 -0.18
C SER A 112 -20.22 -6.53 0.65
N ILE A 113 -19.40 -6.16 1.64
CA ILE A 113 -19.60 -4.94 2.43
C ILE A 113 -19.46 -3.70 1.54
N LEU A 114 -18.38 -3.57 0.76
CA LEU A 114 -18.16 -2.39 -0.09
C LEU A 114 -19.21 -2.26 -1.20
N ALA A 115 -19.61 -3.37 -1.83
CA ALA A 115 -20.55 -3.38 -2.94
C ALA A 115 -21.94 -2.87 -2.53
N ASN A 116 -22.37 -3.17 -1.30
CA ASN A 116 -23.69 -2.86 -0.78
C ASN A 116 -23.73 -1.64 0.15
N TYR A 117 -22.60 -0.98 0.39
CA TYR A 117 -22.52 0.11 1.35
C TYR A 117 -23.45 1.28 1.01
N LYS A 118 -24.17 1.73 2.02
CA LYS A 118 -24.94 2.96 2.02
C LYS A 118 -24.66 3.71 3.31
N GLN A 119 -24.53 5.03 3.24
CA GLN A 119 -24.37 5.88 4.41
C GLN A 119 -25.72 6.18 5.10
N ASP A 120 -26.55 5.15 5.26
CA ASP A 120 -27.86 5.17 5.92
C ASP A 120 -27.87 4.42 7.27
N GLY A 121 -26.74 3.79 7.63
CA GLY A 121 -26.58 3.02 8.87
C GLY A 121 -26.87 1.52 8.75
N SER A 122 -27.24 1.03 7.56
CA SER A 122 -27.47 -0.41 7.30
C SER A 122 -26.22 -1.27 7.51
N ILE A 123 -25.03 -0.71 7.25
CA ILE A 123 -23.75 -1.35 7.54
C ILE A 123 -23.06 -0.59 8.68
N PRO A 124 -22.74 -1.25 9.80
CA PRO A 124 -22.00 -0.62 10.89
C PRO A 124 -20.67 -0.03 10.44
N VAL A 125 -20.30 1.12 11.01
CA VAL A 125 -19.04 1.82 10.68
C VAL A 125 -17.80 0.94 10.87
N GLN A 126 -17.83 0.02 11.84
CA GLN A 126 -16.71 -0.90 12.09
C GLN A 126 -16.55 -1.95 11.00
N GLU A 127 -17.64 -2.40 10.37
CA GLU A 127 -17.57 -3.36 9.28
C GLU A 127 -16.97 -2.75 8.02
N ILE A 128 -17.36 -1.51 7.68
CA ILE A 128 -16.77 -0.80 6.54
C ILE A 128 -15.28 -0.50 6.77
N LYS A 129 -14.89 -0.10 7.99
CA LYS A 129 -13.48 0.08 8.36
C LYS A 129 -12.68 -1.20 8.20
N ARG A 130 -13.21 -2.34 8.68
CA ARG A 130 -12.57 -3.66 8.54
C ARG A 130 -12.43 -4.04 7.06
N ALA A 131 -13.49 -3.89 6.27
CA ALA A 131 -13.48 -4.19 4.83
C ALA A 131 -12.43 -3.36 4.07
N LEU A 132 -12.35 -2.05 4.34
CA LEU A 132 -11.34 -1.18 3.75
C LEU A 132 -9.92 -1.56 4.20
N THR A 133 -9.75 -1.93 5.47
CA THR A 133 -8.44 -2.35 6.00
C THR A 133 -7.92 -3.62 5.31
N VAL A 134 -8.80 -4.59 5.03
CA VAL A 134 -8.47 -5.80 4.26
C VAL A 134 -7.92 -5.42 2.88
N PHE A 135 -8.61 -4.56 2.13
CA PHE A 135 -8.12 -4.13 0.81
C PHE A 135 -6.90 -3.23 0.85
N VAL A 136 -6.74 -2.41 1.89
CA VAL A 136 -5.50 -1.65 2.12
C VAL A 136 -4.32 -2.61 2.22
N LEU A 137 -4.40 -3.66 3.05
CA LEU A 137 -3.33 -4.65 3.16
C LEU A 137 -3.10 -5.43 1.86
N MET A 138 -4.16 -5.95 1.27
CA MET A 138 -4.06 -6.89 0.15
C MET A 138 -3.74 -6.24 -1.19
N VAL A 139 -4.05 -4.95 -1.36
CA VAL A 139 -3.82 -4.22 -2.62
C VAL A 139 -2.72 -3.19 -2.45
N CYS A 140 -2.88 -2.28 -1.48
CA CYS A 140 -1.97 -1.14 -1.35
C CYS A 140 -0.65 -1.58 -0.71
N GLU A 141 -0.69 -2.21 0.47
CA GLU A 141 0.52 -2.60 1.18
C GLU A 141 1.24 -3.77 0.49
N ALA A 142 0.53 -4.78 0.00
CA ALA A 142 1.10 -5.83 -0.85
C ALA A 142 1.67 -5.29 -2.18
N GLY A 143 1.11 -4.19 -2.70
CA GLY A 143 1.68 -3.49 -3.85
C GLY A 143 3.04 -2.87 -3.53
N ARG A 144 3.18 -2.28 -2.33
CA ARG A 144 4.38 -1.57 -1.88
C ARG A 144 5.47 -2.49 -1.33
N LEU A 145 5.12 -3.43 -0.47
CA LEU A 145 6.02 -4.16 0.42
C LEU A 145 6.05 -5.64 0.08
N VAL A 146 7.25 -6.18 -0.13
CA VAL A 146 7.45 -7.57 -0.54
C VAL A 146 6.98 -8.55 0.54
N PRO A 147 7.30 -8.38 1.84
CA PRO A 147 6.84 -9.30 2.88
C PRO A 147 5.31 -9.42 2.97
N ILE A 148 4.60 -8.28 2.90
CA ILE A 148 3.13 -8.28 2.93
C ILE A 148 2.56 -9.02 1.72
N ARG A 149 3.13 -8.80 0.52
CA ARG A 149 2.72 -9.53 -0.68
C ARG A 149 2.88 -11.03 -0.51
N THR A 150 4.03 -11.47 0.01
CA THR A 150 4.33 -12.88 0.25
C THR A 150 3.31 -13.50 1.21
N ASP A 151 3.01 -12.83 2.33
CA ASP A 151 2.04 -13.30 3.31
C ASP A 151 0.62 -13.40 2.72
N VAL A 152 0.20 -12.39 1.94
CA VAL A 152 -1.12 -12.37 1.28
C VAL A 152 -1.23 -13.50 0.24
N ILE A 153 -0.18 -13.76 -0.54
CA ILE A 153 -0.15 -14.86 -1.51
C ILE A 153 -0.23 -16.21 -0.79
N ALA A 154 0.56 -16.40 0.27
CA ALA A 154 0.56 -17.64 1.05
C ALA A 154 -0.80 -17.92 1.70
N ALA A 155 -1.49 -16.87 2.13
CA ALA A 155 -2.81 -16.94 2.74
C ALA A 155 -3.97 -17.09 1.75
N TRP A 156 -3.74 -16.89 0.44
CA TRP A 156 -4.81 -16.65 -0.53
C TRP A 156 -5.85 -17.79 -0.58
N ASP A 157 -5.40 -19.03 -0.74
CA ASP A 157 -6.26 -20.22 -0.84
C ASP A 157 -6.38 -20.99 0.49
N GLN A 158 -5.90 -20.42 1.60
CA GLN A 158 -6.12 -21.02 2.92
C GLN A 158 -7.59 -20.85 3.34
N GLN A 159 -8.19 -21.91 3.88
CA GLN A 159 -9.61 -21.96 4.21
C GLN A 159 -10.04 -20.81 5.14
N ASP A 160 -9.23 -20.52 6.15
CA ASP A 160 -9.48 -19.45 7.13
C ASP A 160 -8.70 -18.16 6.83
N GLY A 161 -8.02 -18.11 5.69
CA GLY A 161 -7.03 -17.08 5.38
C GLY A 161 -5.82 -17.14 6.31
N GLY A 162 -5.09 -16.02 6.39
CA GLY A 162 -3.87 -15.88 7.18
C GLY A 162 -3.70 -14.47 7.71
N LYS A 163 -2.58 -14.22 8.37
CA LYS A 163 -2.23 -12.90 8.93
C LYS A 163 -0.88 -12.48 8.38
N VAL A 164 -0.72 -11.17 8.21
CA VAL A 164 0.58 -10.58 7.88
C VAL A 164 1.49 -10.62 9.11
N GLY A 165 2.77 -10.95 8.89
CA GLY A 165 3.74 -11.04 9.97
C GLY A 165 4.03 -9.69 10.61
N LYS A 166 4.44 -9.69 11.89
CA LYS A 166 4.79 -8.47 12.62
C LYS A 166 5.81 -7.60 11.88
N VAL A 167 6.86 -8.22 11.34
CA VAL A 167 7.89 -7.48 10.58
C VAL A 167 7.27 -6.78 9.37
N ALA A 168 6.39 -7.47 8.64
CA ALA A 168 5.69 -6.90 7.49
C ALA A 168 4.83 -5.69 7.89
N VAL A 169 4.13 -5.78 9.03
CA VAL A 169 3.34 -4.67 9.59
C VAL A 169 4.22 -3.49 10.00
N ASP A 170 5.35 -3.73 10.65
CA ASP A 170 6.28 -2.65 11.03
C ASP A 170 6.79 -1.88 9.81
N LEU A 171 6.96 -2.54 8.65
CA LEU A 171 7.40 -1.87 7.43
C LEU A 171 6.36 -0.90 6.83
N THR A 172 5.06 -1.05 7.14
CA THR A 172 4.01 -0.16 6.61
C THR A 172 4.27 1.31 6.95
N VAL A 173 4.77 1.57 8.16
CA VAL A 173 5.11 2.91 8.64
C VAL A 173 6.54 3.33 8.32
N LYS A 174 7.35 2.45 7.70
CA LYS A 174 8.74 2.73 7.28
C LYS A 174 8.88 2.96 5.78
N TRP A 175 7.83 2.76 5.00
CA TRP A 175 7.91 2.83 3.53
C TRP A 175 8.51 4.15 3.00
N LYS A 176 8.19 5.29 3.62
CA LYS A 176 8.80 6.58 3.31
C LYS A 176 10.32 6.58 3.56
N ASP A 177 10.74 6.18 4.77
CA ASP A 177 12.16 6.15 5.14
C ASP A 177 12.95 5.19 4.22
N ILE A 178 12.41 4.01 3.94
CA ILE A 178 13.01 3.04 3.00
C ILE A 178 13.19 3.67 1.62
N SER A 179 12.14 4.30 1.09
CA SER A 179 12.18 4.92 -0.24
C SER A 179 13.18 6.08 -0.31
N CYS A 180 13.16 6.98 0.69
CA CYS A 180 14.13 8.06 0.80
C CYS A 180 15.56 7.54 0.87
N ALA A 181 15.84 6.54 1.70
CA ALA A 181 17.18 5.97 1.84
C ALA A 181 17.71 5.42 0.50
N LEU A 182 16.85 4.71 -0.24
CA LEU A 182 17.19 4.15 -1.54
C LEU A 182 17.46 5.23 -2.59
N LEU A 183 16.63 6.28 -2.65
CA LEU A 183 16.78 7.39 -3.59
C LEU A 183 18.03 8.24 -3.29
N ILE A 184 18.28 8.55 -2.01
CA ILE A 184 19.49 9.27 -1.59
C ILE A 184 20.74 8.44 -1.89
N TRP A 185 20.68 7.13 -1.67
CA TRP A 185 21.80 6.26 -2.00
C TRP A 185 22.05 6.17 -3.52
N ASP A 186 21.01 6.13 -4.36
CA ASP A 186 21.18 6.09 -5.82
C ASP A 186 21.95 7.32 -6.33
N LYS A 187 21.76 8.47 -5.66
CA LYS A 187 22.49 9.71 -5.95
C LYS A 187 23.89 9.78 -5.33
N THR A 188 24.04 9.33 -4.08
CA THR A 188 25.25 9.61 -3.28
C THR A 188 26.19 8.42 -3.14
N HIS A 189 25.68 7.21 -3.32
CA HIS A 189 26.34 5.92 -3.06
C HIS A 189 26.90 5.74 -1.64
N LYS A 190 26.38 6.47 -0.64
CA LYS A 190 26.91 6.49 0.75
C LYS A 190 25.89 6.00 1.80
N TRP A 191 25.48 4.73 1.73
CA TRP A 191 24.39 4.16 2.57
C TRP A 191 24.53 4.47 4.08
N GLY A 192 25.69 4.14 4.68
CA GLY A 192 25.88 4.25 6.14
C GLY A 192 25.80 5.67 6.70
N THR A 193 25.83 6.70 5.84
CA THR A 193 25.72 8.10 6.27
C THR A 193 24.29 8.65 6.23
N ILE A 194 23.37 7.96 5.56
CA ILE A 194 22.00 8.42 5.32
C ILE A 194 21.16 8.29 6.61
N SER A 195 20.47 9.36 7.00
CA SER A 195 19.68 9.38 8.24
C SER A 195 18.55 8.33 8.22
N GLU A 196 17.88 8.19 7.08
CA GLU A 196 16.76 7.28 6.87
C GLU A 196 17.23 5.82 6.89
N ALA A 197 18.40 5.53 6.29
CA ALA A 197 19.02 4.21 6.38
C ALA A 197 19.28 3.81 7.83
N LYS A 198 19.74 4.73 8.68
CA LYS A 198 19.95 4.48 10.12
C LYS A 198 18.65 4.19 10.87
N LYS A 199 17.52 4.78 10.47
CA LYS A 199 16.20 4.54 11.10
C LYS A 199 15.61 3.17 10.77
N ILE A 200 16.03 2.56 9.66
CA ILE A 200 15.45 1.32 9.13
C ILE A 200 16.39 0.11 9.22
N LYS A 201 17.65 0.28 9.63
CA LYS A 201 18.71 -0.74 9.54
C LYS A 201 18.37 -2.08 10.24
N ASP A 202 17.57 -2.05 11.29
CA ASP A 202 17.19 -3.21 12.11
C ASP A 202 15.78 -3.73 11.78
N PHE A 203 15.17 -3.23 10.70
CA PHE A 203 13.85 -3.64 10.22
C PHE A 203 13.97 -4.50 8.95
N GLY A 204 12.92 -5.27 8.68
CA GLY A 204 12.77 -6.06 7.46
C GLY A 204 13.36 -7.47 7.56
N VAL A 205 13.08 -8.28 6.56
CA VAL A 205 13.68 -9.61 6.37
C VAL A 205 14.08 -9.73 4.90
N PRO A 206 15.37 -9.58 4.55
CA PRO A 206 16.51 -9.36 5.44
C PRO A 206 16.53 -7.96 6.10
N GLU A 207 17.26 -7.81 7.20
CA GLU A 207 17.52 -6.51 7.85
C GLU A 207 18.19 -5.53 6.88
N MET A 208 17.72 -4.28 6.85
CA MET A 208 18.08 -3.28 5.84
C MET A 208 19.42 -2.58 6.11
N LYS A 209 20.49 -3.36 6.33
CA LYS A 209 21.86 -2.87 6.58
C LYS A 209 22.57 -2.37 5.33
N SER A 210 22.00 -2.63 4.15
CA SER A 210 22.54 -2.22 2.86
C SER A 210 21.41 -1.78 1.90
N PRO A 211 21.74 -1.11 0.80
CA PRO A 211 20.77 -0.77 -0.24
C PRO A 211 20.07 -2.00 -0.85
N GLU A 212 20.80 -3.12 -1.01
CA GLU A 212 20.26 -4.37 -1.58
C GLU A 212 19.26 -5.02 -0.64
N THR A 213 19.56 -5.06 0.66
CA THR A 213 18.66 -5.61 1.68
C THR A 213 17.43 -4.70 1.88
N ALA A 214 17.60 -3.38 1.80
CA ALA A 214 16.46 -2.45 1.73
C ALA A 214 15.56 -2.71 0.51
N ALA A 215 16.15 -2.84 -0.68
CA ALA A 215 15.41 -3.12 -1.91
C ALA A 215 14.74 -4.51 -1.91
N ALA A 216 15.20 -5.47 -1.11
CA ALA A 216 14.56 -6.76 -0.96
C ALA A 216 13.19 -6.67 -0.27
N ASN A 217 13.00 -5.66 0.61
CA ASN A 217 11.77 -5.49 1.40
C ASN A 217 10.68 -4.66 0.69
N VAL A 218 11.02 -3.91 -0.36
CA VAL A 218 10.11 -2.99 -1.06
C VAL A 218 10.04 -3.29 -2.56
N TYR A 219 8.85 -3.14 -3.14
CA TYR A 219 8.63 -3.25 -4.58
C TYR A 219 8.48 -1.88 -5.25
N LEU A 220 7.66 -0.99 -4.69
CA LEU A 220 7.44 0.37 -5.22
C LEU A 220 8.17 1.40 -4.37
N ILE A 221 8.96 2.26 -5.01
CA ILE A 221 9.68 3.33 -4.33
C ILE A 221 8.85 4.61 -4.36
N LEU A 222 8.57 5.15 -3.17
CA LEU A 222 7.87 6.42 -3.01
C LEU A 222 8.80 7.59 -3.33
N LYS A 223 8.35 8.46 -4.25
CA LYS A 223 8.98 9.76 -4.48
C LYS A 223 8.38 10.81 -3.53
N ALA A 224 8.79 10.75 -2.25
CA ALA A 224 8.26 11.59 -1.18
C ALA A 224 8.67 13.06 -1.33
N ARG A 225 7.81 14.00 -0.92
CA ARG A 225 8.09 15.45 -0.97
C ARG A 225 9.28 15.87 -0.12
N GLU A 226 9.48 15.18 0.99
CA GLU A 226 10.49 15.52 2.00
C GLU A 226 11.28 14.27 2.37
N CYS A 227 12.53 14.22 1.90
CA CYS A 227 13.59 13.38 2.44
C CYS A 227 14.67 14.29 3.03
N SER A 228 15.56 13.75 3.88
CA SER A 228 16.62 14.52 4.52
C SER A 228 17.61 15.14 3.54
N VAL A 229 17.79 14.50 2.38
CA VAL A 229 18.60 14.99 1.27
C VAL A 229 17.73 15.02 0.01
N PRO A 230 17.68 16.14 -0.73
CA PRO A 230 17.04 16.19 -2.03
C PRO A 230 17.72 15.22 -3.00
N TYR A 231 16.93 14.34 -3.62
CA TYR A 231 17.40 13.35 -4.58
C TYR A 231 17.14 13.81 -6.01
#